data_AF-A0A0D1VHU3-F1
#
_entry.id   AF-A0A0D1VHU3-F1
#
_cell.length_a   1.000
_cell.length_b   1.000
_cell.length_c   1.000
_cell.angle_alpha   90.00
_cell.angle_beta   90.00
_cell.angle_gamma   90.00
#
_symmetry.space_group_name_H-M   'P 1'
#
loop_
_entity.id
_entity.type
_entity.pdbx_description
1 polymer ?
#
loop_
_entity_poly.entity_id
_entity_poly.type
_entity_poly.pdbx_seq_one_letter_code
_entity_poly.pdbx_strand_id
1 'polypeptide(L)'
;MEKKLDHKIQQRITEASPLELPDIVESRINQTLATLPKRKPSRTRKPLLIASATLLITGGIIGSGFISPTMAEALKAVPMFSKIFDSLGDEGIQNANRKGFTSSVKQSATDQGITLTISEALYDGTRISLGIIEEASGTLPPLSNREQRYKSNSYQDKQGANWWVNSANVTHVDAKQNIGVLNLQPVDDIQQSDSFTFHFEVRQIGTIKGKWAFTIPITKTDTNVKKLTPMITKNMNTTSLTLTSVAVSSRGTEIKLRTAEPRNENTAFNMSYQVMDEHGFPLTFLGGGGRPGISTKDGRIAMEYTFFYTPMRENAKSLIIKPFTGGNSFGEAFTEINRLPLTIKQGDIGSITVKKVEFLTNKTILHYDVIGNDPYNQAGPIWLVQGGKSGKKYDGNGGKLTEVKGNIYSFIQEYPALKKDEAIQILTYKMRDVKFYKELEIKLPIR
;
A
#
# COMPACT_ATOMS: atom_id res chain seq x y z
N MET A 1 5.87 65.22 -27.08
CA MET A 1 5.20 64.71 -25.86
C MET A 1 5.99 63.58 -25.18
N GLU A 2 6.80 62.81 -25.93
CA GLU A 2 7.61 61.69 -25.40
C GLU A 2 8.73 62.09 -24.43
N LYS A 3 9.46 63.19 -24.66
CA LYS A 3 10.60 63.59 -23.78
C LYS A 3 10.23 63.90 -22.32
N LYS A 4 8.97 64.26 -22.03
CA LYS A 4 8.50 64.50 -20.65
C LYS A 4 8.13 63.21 -19.91
N LEU A 5 7.80 62.15 -20.64
CA LEU A 5 7.44 60.85 -20.06
C LEU A 5 8.70 60.08 -19.65
N ASP A 6 9.74 60.12 -20.49
CA ASP A 6 11.04 59.49 -20.20
C ASP A 6 11.71 60.08 -18.96
N HIS A 7 11.65 61.40 -18.80
CA HIS A 7 12.22 62.06 -17.61
C HIS A 7 11.47 61.69 -16.32
N LYS A 8 10.15 61.47 -16.40
CA LYS A 8 9.33 61.03 -15.24
C LYS A 8 9.58 59.58 -14.86
N ILE A 9 9.91 58.73 -15.84
CA ILE A 9 10.25 57.32 -15.61
C ILE A 9 11.65 57.20 -14.99
N GLN A 10 12.64 57.92 -15.51
CA GLN A 10 14.00 57.92 -14.95
C GLN A 10 14.04 58.46 -13.51
N GLN A 11 13.26 59.50 -13.21
CA GLN A 11 13.20 60.06 -11.86
C GLN A 11 12.57 59.08 -10.84
N ARG A 12 11.53 58.32 -11.24
CA ARG A 12 10.93 57.28 -10.38
C ARG A 12 11.79 56.04 -10.17
N ILE A 13 12.68 55.72 -11.12
CA ILE A 13 13.64 54.62 -10.98
C ILE A 13 14.78 55.01 -10.02
N THR A 14 15.14 56.29 -9.98
CA THR A 14 16.22 56.79 -9.12
C THR A 14 15.77 56.99 -7.66
N GLU A 15 14.48 57.20 -7.42
CA GLU A 15 13.89 57.39 -6.07
C GLU A 15 13.49 56.07 -5.38
N ALA A 16 13.55 54.93 -6.07
CA ALA A 16 13.30 53.62 -5.45
C ALA A 16 14.60 53.12 -4.79
N SER A 17 14.64 53.11 -3.45
CA SER A 17 15.73 52.50 -2.69
C SER A 17 16.03 51.09 -3.22
N PRO A 18 17.31 50.72 -3.40
CA PRO A 18 17.64 49.38 -3.87
C PRO A 18 17.22 48.39 -2.78
N LEU A 19 16.16 47.63 -3.04
CA LEU A 19 15.88 46.40 -2.33
C LEU A 19 17.09 45.49 -2.55
N GLU A 20 17.94 45.35 -1.52
CA GLU A 20 19.01 44.36 -1.53
C GLU A 20 18.36 42.99 -1.76
N LEU A 21 18.67 42.42 -2.93
CA LEU A 21 18.23 41.07 -3.26
C LEU A 21 18.92 40.11 -2.29
N PRO A 22 18.20 39.19 -1.63
CA PRO A 22 18.84 38.18 -0.81
C PRO A 22 19.91 37.43 -1.62
N ASP A 23 21.09 37.19 -1.04
CA ASP A 23 22.26 36.59 -1.71
C ASP A 23 21.93 35.33 -2.51
N ILE A 24 20.93 34.56 -2.05
CA ILE A 24 20.47 33.34 -2.72
C ILE A 24 19.81 33.62 -4.07
N VAL A 25 19.12 34.76 -4.22
CA VAL A 25 18.50 35.17 -5.47
C VAL A 25 19.57 35.63 -6.45
N GLU A 26 20.53 36.42 -5.98
CA GLU A 26 21.64 36.92 -6.80
C GLU A 26 22.56 35.77 -7.27
N SER A 27 22.93 34.86 -6.36
CA SER A 27 23.72 33.67 -6.65
C SER A 27 23.07 32.80 -7.73
N ARG A 28 21.75 32.62 -7.67
CA ARG A 28 20.99 31.81 -8.63
C ARG A 28 20.84 32.48 -9.99
N ILE A 29 20.67 33.80 -10.03
CA ILE A 29 20.68 34.56 -11.29
C ILE A 29 22.04 34.42 -11.97
N ASN A 30 23.13 34.58 -11.22
CA ASN A 30 24.49 34.50 -11.75
C ASN A 30 24.86 33.08 -12.23
N GLN A 31 24.45 32.04 -11.50
CA GLN A 31 24.61 30.65 -11.93
C GLN A 31 23.82 30.35 -13.21
N THR A 32 22.58 30.84 -13.31
CA THR A 32 21.73 30.63 -14.49
C THR A 32 22.33 31.34 -15.71
N LEU A 33 22.78 32.59 -15.55
CA LEU A 33 23.46 33.35 -16.61
C LEU A 33 24.73 32.66 -17.09
N ALA A 34 25.51 32.05 -16.18
CA ALA A 34 26.72 31.31 -16.52
C ALA A 34 26.45 30.01 -17.29
N THR A 35 25.25 29.43 -17.16
CA THR A 35 24.85 28.18 -17.85
C THR A 35 24.18 28.40 -19.20
N LEU A 36 23.90 29.65 -19.59
CA LEU A 36 23.31 29.94 -20.90
C LEU A 36 24.36 29.76 -22.01
N PRO A 37 24.03 29.05 -23.11
CA PRO A 37 24.95 28.84 -24.21
C PRO A 37 25.28 30.18 -24.89
N LYS A 38 26.58 30.47 -25.07
CA LYS A 38 27.05 31.66 -25.81
C LYS A 38 26.57 31.58 -27.26
N ARG A 39 25.61 32.42 -27.64
CA ARG A 39 25.15 32.55 -29.04
C ARG A 39 26.24 33.14 -29.93
N LYS A 40 26.56 32.46 -31.05
CA LYS A 40 27.25 33.07 -32.20
C LYS A 40 26.33 34.10 -32.88
N PRO A 41 26.84 35.25 -33.36
CA PRO A 41 26.00 36.26 -33.98
C PRO A 41 25.61 35.82 -35.40
N SER A 42 24.33 35.54 -35.62
CA SER A 42 23.74 35.50 -36.95
C SER A 42 22.80 36.69 -37.11
N ARG A 43 23.12 37.54 -38.09
CA ARG A 43 22.33 38.69 -38.54
C ARG A 43 21.05 38.17 -39.19
N THR A 44 19.89 38.45 -38.62
CA THR A 44 18.70 38.97 -39.32
C THR A 44 17.54 39.18 -38.33
N ARG A 45 16.79 40.25 -38.58
CA ARG A 45 15.81 40.85 -37.69
C ARG A 45 14.44 40.16 -37.82
N LYS A 46 13.74 39.96 -36.69
CA LYS A 46 12.38 40.47 -36.41
C LYS A 46 12.00 40.16 -34.95
N PRO A 47 11.34 41.10 -34.24
CA PRO A 47 11.08 40.97 -32.81
C PRO A 47 9.75 40.25 -32.57
N LEU A 48 9.73 39.25 -31.69
CA LEU A 48 8.49 38.77 -31.09
C LEU A 48 8.64 38.80 -29.56
N LEU A 49 8.09 39.89 -29.03
CA LEU A 49 7.33 39.99 -27.79
C LEU A 49 7.83 39.21 -26.55
N ILE A 50 8.36 40.01 -25.64
CA ILE A 50 8.31 39.85 -24.19
C ILE A 50 6.86 39.58 -23.76
N ALA A 51 6.62 38.49 -23.04
CA ALA A 51 5.70 38.41 -21.89
C ALA A 51 5.63 36.96 -21.40
N SER A 52 6.08 36.70 -20.17
CA SER A 52 5.49 35.76 -19.20
C SER A 52 6.40 35.62 -17.97
N ALA A 53 6.66 36.72 -17.25
CA ALA A 53 7.27 36.70 -15.91
C ALA A 53 6.22 36.93 -14.81
N THR A 54 4.97 36.53 -15.06
CA THR A 54 3.82 36.85 -14.19
C THR A 54 2.93 35.61 -13.98
N LEU A 55 3.55 34.47 -13.66
CA LEU A 55 2.82 33.24 -13.29
C LEU A 55 3.30 32.62 -11.96
N LEU A 56 4.14 33.31 -11.18
CA LEU A 56 4.75 32.71 -9.98
C LEU A 56 4.09 33.10 -8.66
N ILE A 57 3.02 33.89 -8.62
CA ILE A 57 2.44 34.36 -7.33
C ILE A 57 0.93 34.07 -7.17
N THR A 58 0.20 33.66 -8.21
CA THR A 58 -1.21 33.25 -8.10
C THR A 58 -1.51 32.08 -9.02
N GLY A 59 -1.34 30.85 -8.50
CA GLY A 59 -1.60 29.61 -9.22
C GLY A 59 -0.50 28.59 -8.93
N GLY A 60 -0.90 27.47 -8.32
CA GLY A 60 -0.01 26.51 -7.66
C GLY A 60 1.25 26.14 -8.43
N ILE A 61 2.36 26.04 -7.69
CA ILE A 61 3.62 25.47 -8.16
C ILE A 61 3.36 23.99 -8.49
N ILE A 62 3.03 23.71 -9.75
CA ILE A 62 3.07 22.35 -10.30
C ILE A 62 4.52 22.15 -10.78
N GLY A 63 5.38 21.73 -9.86
CA GLY A 63 6.75 21.37 -10.15
C GLY A 63 7.08 20.04 -9.49
N SER A 64 6.74 18.92 -10.14
CA SER A 64 7.28 17.61 -9.74
C SER A 64 8.79 17.64 -9.98
N GLY A 65 9.57 17.87 -8.91
CA GLY A 65 11.04 17.88 -9.01
C GLY A 65 11.81 18.72 -7.99
N PHE A 66 11.16 19.49 -7.11
CA PHE A 66 11.89 20.33 -6.15
C PHE A 66 11.45 20.05 -4.70
N ILE A 67 12.40 19.62 -3.86
CA ILE A 67 12.24 19.65 -2.41
C ILE A 67 12.26 21.13 -2.00
N SER A 68 11.13 21.69 -1.54
CA SER A 68 11.12 23.07 -1.03
C SER A 68 12.01 23.20 0.22
N PRO A 69 12.50 24.40 0.58
CA PRO A 69 13.24 24.60 1.83
C PRO A 69 12.46 24.20 3.08
N THR A 70 11.14 24.44 3.09
CA THR A 70 10.23 23.95 4.14
C THR A 70 10.19 22.42 4.20
N MET A 71 10.24 21.76 3.03
CA MET A 71 10.32 20.31 2.93
C MET A 71 11.69 19.79 3.35
N ALA A 72 12.80 20.45 3.01
CA ALA A 72 14.14 20.04 3.47
C ALA A 72 14.24 20.04 5.00
N GLU A 73 13.54 20.97 5.66
CA GLU A 73 13.48 21.04 7.12
C GLU A 73 12.50 20.02 7.72
N ALA A 74 11.32 19.81 7.12
CA ALA A 74 10.41 18.71 7.49
C ALA A 74 11.05 17.32 7.28
N LEU A 75 11.85 17.16 6.22
CA LEU A 75 12.63 15.96 5.92
C LEU A 75 13.71 15.66 6.96
N LYS A 76 14.27 16.71 7.59
CA LYS A 76 15.19 16.56 8.72
C LYS A 76 14.46 16.32 10.03
N ALA A 77 13.27 16.91 10.18
CA ALA A 77 12.49 16.88 11.42
C ALA A 77 11.69 15.57 11.62
N VAL A 78 11.56 14.73 10.59
CA VAL A 78 10.88 13.43 10.69
C VAL A 78 11.90 12.29 10.66
N PRO A 79 12.28 11.69 11.82
CA PRO A 79 13.19 10.55 11.89
C PRO A 79 12.69 9.27 11.22
N MET A 80 11.47 9.29 10.65
CA MET A 80 10.72 8.12 10.16
C MET A 80 11.01 7.74 8.70
N PHE A 81 11.74 8.54 7.91
CA PHE A 81 11.95 8.25 6.48
C PHE A 81 12.58 6.89 6.18
N SER A 82 13.41 6.37 7.08
CA SER A 82 14.05 5.06 6.91
C SER A 82 13.17 3.89 7.37
N LYS A 83 11.94 4.16 7.85
CA LYS A 83 11.14 3.19 8.59
C LYS A 83 9.70 3.04 8.10
N ILE A 84 9.24 3.73 7.05
CA ILE A 84 7.86 3.56 6.58
C ILE A 84 7.66 2.12 6.10
N PHE A 85 8.54 1.64 5.21
CA PHE A 85 8.52 0.23 4.82
C PHE A 85 8.81 -0.75 5.96
N ASP A 86 9.65 -0.39 6.93
CA ASP A 86 9.89 -1.27 8.10
C ASP A 86 8.69 -1.37 9.04
N SER A 87 7.89 -0.32 9.16
CA SER A 87 6.78 -0.22 10.13
C SER A 87 5.43 -0.59 9.53
N LEU A 88 5.17 -0.20 8.28
CA LEU A 88 3.88 -0.31 7.61
C LEU A 88 3.92 -1.20 6.36
N GLY A 89 5.11 -1.54 5.87
CA GLY A 89 5.26 -2.46 4.75
C GLY A 89 4.82 -3.87 5.12
N ASP A 90 4.29 -4.61 4.14
CA ASP A 90 4.11 -6.06 4.29
C ASP A 90 5.47 -6.77 4.43
N GLU A 91 5.44 -8.06 4.79
CA GLU A 91 6.65 -8.86 5.00
C GLU A 91 7.64 -8.78 3.82
N GLY A 92 7.14 -8.79 2.59
CA GLY A 92 7.96 -8.71 1.39
C GLY A 92 8.60 -7.34 1.21
N ILE A 93 7.88 -6.26 1.53
CA ILE A 93 8.39 -4.89 1.53
C ILE A 93 9.45 -4.70 2.62
N GLN A 94 9.16 -5.16 3.85
CA GLN A 94 10.12 -5.10 4.97
C GLN A 94 11.40 -5.87 4.66
N ASN A 95 11.29 -7.08 4.12
CA ASN A 95 12.45 -7.90 3.77
C ASN A 95 13.29 -7.25 2.66
N ALA A 96 12.66 -6.65 1.65
CA ALA A 96 13.35 -5.91 0.60
C ALA A 96 14.06 -4.66 1.15
N ASN A 97 13.40 -3.92 2.05
CA ASN A 97 13.98 -2.74 2.69
C ASN A 97 15.23 -3.09 3.50
N ARG A 98 15.17 -4.15 4.33
CA ARG A 98 16.31 -4.65 5.12
C ARG A 98 17.48 -5.12 4.25
N LYS A 99 17.21 -5.58 3.03
CA LYS A 99 18.23 -5.98 2.04
C LYS A 99 18.75 -4.80 1.19
N GLY A 100 18.22 -3.59 1.38
CA GLY A 100 18.62 -2.41 0.62
C GLY A 100 18.10 -2.38 -0.82
N PHE A 101 17.02 -3.11 -1.12
CA PHE A 101 16.41 -3.15 -2.45
C PHE A 101 15.39 -2.03 -2.69
N THR A 102 15.27 -1.07 -1.79
CA THR A 102 14.36 0.07 -1.90
C THR A 102 15.08 1.27 -2.51
N SER A 103 14.36 2.04 -3.33
CA SER A 103 14.89 3.22 -4.00
C SER A 103 14.38 4.47 -3.31
N SER A 104 15.29 5.36 -2.90
CA SER A 104 14.93 6.68 -2.39
C SER A 104 14.35 7.55 -3.52
N VAL A 105 13.13 8.08 -3.34
CA VAL A 105 12.45 8.96 -4.32
C VAL A 105 12.49 10.42 -3.86
N LYS A 106 12.03 10.68 -2.64
CA LYS A 106 11.99 12.01 -1.99
C LYS A 106 11.40 13.12 -2.88
N GLN A 107 10.29 12.83 -3.56
CA GLN A 107 9.55 13.82 -4.35
C GLN A 107 8.29 14.27 -3.61
N SER A 108 7.95 15.54 -3.73
CA SER A 108 6.76 16.12 -3.10
C SER A 108 5.93 16.90 -4.11
N ALA A 109 4.62 16.92 -3.87
CA ALA A 109 3.69 17.82 -4.53
C ALA A 109 2.80 18.45 -3.45
N THR A 110 2.42 19.71 -3.64
CA THR A 110 1.54 20.42 -2.71
C THR A 110 0.36 21.02 -3.47
N ASP A 111 -0.84 20.75 -3.00
CA ASP A 111 -2.07 21.36 -3.48
C ASP A 111 -3.09 21.38 -2.35
N GLN A 112 -4.01 22.35 -2.36
CA GLN A 112 -5.07 22.50 -1.36
C GLN A 112 -4.57 22.48 0.11
N GLY A 113 -3.37 23.01 0.35
CA GLY A 113 -2.76 23.05 1.69
C GLY A 113 -2.28 21.69 2.23
N ILE A 114 -2.27 20.65 1.39
CA ILE A 114 -1.73 19.33 1.70
C ILE A 114 -0.50 19.08 0.81
N THR A 115 0.61 18.71 1.43
CA THR A 115 1.81 18.21 0.78
C THR A 115 1.79 16.68 0.84
N LEU A 116 1.82 16.04 -0.32
CA LEU A 116 2.02 14.59 -0.44
C LEU A 116 3.46 14.34 -0.88
N THR A 117 4.16 13.49 -0.14
CA THR A 117 5.54 13.11 -0.41
C THR A 117 5.64 11.63 -0.70
N ILE A 118 6.37 11.27 -1.75
CA ILE A 118 6.82 9.91 -2.03
C ILE A 118 8.27 9.79 -1.54
N SER A 119 8.48 9.10 -0.42
CA SER A 119 9.78 8.99 0.23
C SER A 119 10.67 7.93 -0.43
N GLU A 120 10.08 6.76 -0.66
CA GLU A 120 10.75 5.56 -1.15
C GLU A 120 9.83 4.81 -2.11
N ALA A 121 10.42 4.07 -3.05
CA ALA A 121 9.72 3.25 -4.01
C ALA A 121 10.41 1.90 -4.14
N LEU A 122 9.62 0.90 -4.51
CA LEU A 122 10.10 -0.47 -4.61
C LEU A 122 9.30 -1.20 -5.69
N TYR A 123 10.00 -1.82 -6.65
CA TYR A 123 9.40 -2.49 -7.80
C TYR A 123 10.11 -3.82 -8.08
N ASP A 124 9.33 -4.91 -8.20
CA ASP A 124 9.84 -6.27 -8.45
C ASP A 124 9.42 -6.86 -9.80
N GLY A 125 8.73 -6.10 -10.66
CA GLY A 125 8.14 -6.67 -11.88
C GLY A 125 6.67 -7.08 -11.75
N THR A 126 6.11 -7.11 -10.53
CA THR A 126 4.70 -7.45 -10.29
C THR A 126 3.90 -6.28 -9.71
N ARG A 127 4.49 -5.52 -8.77
CA ARG A 127 3.84 -4.37 -8.12
C ARG A 127 4.83 -3.26 -7.80
N ILE A 128 4.34 -2.02 -7.79
CA ILE A 128 5.05 -0.86 -7.24
C ILE A 128 4.53 -0.62 -5.82
N SER A 129 5.42 -0.55 -4.85
CA SER A 129 5.12 -0.10 -3.49
C SER A 129 5.76 1.27 -3.30
N LEU A 130 4.98 2.25 -2.80
CA LEU A 130 5.44 3.62 -2.51
C LEU A 130 5.28 3.91 -1.02
N GLY A 131 6.33 4.39 -0.37
CA GLY A 131 6.25 5.01 0.95
C GLY A 131 5.75 6.44 0.81
N ILE A 132 4.71 6.80 1.55
CA ILE A 132 4.04 8.10 1.43
C ILE A 132 3.93 8.84 2.75
N ILE A 133 3.98 10.17 2.69
CA ILE A 133 3.76 11.08 3.81
C ILE A 133 2.78 12.16 3.37
N GLU A 134 1.72 12.35 4.14
CA GLU A 134 0.81 13.48 4.03
C GLU A 134 1.16 14.50 5.11
N GLU A 135 1.29 15.75 4.74
CA GLU A 135 1.46 16.86 5.68
C GLU A 135 0.53 18.01 5.30
N ALA A 136 -0.15 18.60 6.27
CA ALA A 136 -1.00 19.77 6.05
C ALA A 136 -0.57 20.95 6.91
N SER A 137 -0.75 22.17 6.40
CA SER A 137 -0.60 23.39 7.21
C SER A 137 -1.66 23.46 8.32
N GLY A 138 -2.88 22.99 8.00
CA GLY A 138 -4.01 22.81 8.91
C GLY A 138 -4.16 21.36 9.39
N THR A 139 -5.39 20.90 9.57
CA THR A 139 -5.70 19.53 9.98
C THR A 139 -5.90 18.64 8.75
N LEU A 140 -5.31 17.45 8.74
CA LEU A 140 -5.54 16.48 7.68
C LEU A 140 -6.98 15.96 7.70
N PRO A 141 -7.58 15.68 6.52
CA PRO A 141 -8.89 15.02 6.49
C PRO A 141 -8.78 13.67 7.19
N PRO A 142 -9.79 13.25 7.98
CA PRO A 142 -9.72 12.02 8.75
C PRO A 142 -9.52 10.80 7.85
N LEU A 143 -8.88 9.76 8.40
CA LEU A 143 -8.80 8.45 7.75
C LEU A 143 -10.18 7.80 7.82
N SER A 144 -10.87 7.72 6.68
CA SER A 144 -12.14 7.01 6.55
C SER A 144 -11.88 5.60 6.02
N ASN A 145 -12.53 4.61 6.63
CA ASN A 145 -12.54 3.23 6.15
C ASN A 145 -13.60 2.98 5.07
N ARG A 146 -14.49 3.95 4.80
CA ARG A 146 -15.59 3.81 3.83
C ARG A 146 -15.24 4.31 2.42
N GLU A 147 -14.17 5.09 2.28
CA GLU A 147 -13.74 5.66 0.99
C GLU A 147 -12.27 5.30 0.73
N GLN A 148 -11.92 5.08 -0.53
CA GLN A 148 -10.50 5.03 -0.93
C GLN A 148 -9.86 6.39 -0.60
N ARG A 149 -8.89 6.41 0.33
CA ARG A 149 -8.18 7.63 0.77
C ARG A 149 -7.66 8.44 -0.41
N TYR A 150 -7.17 7.75 -1.43
CA TYR A 150 -6.67 8.33 -2.66
C TYR A 150 -7.60 7.97 -3.81
N LYS A 151 -8.17 8.98 -4.48
CA LYS A 151 -8.73 8.77 -5.82
C LYS A 151 -7.67 9.10 -6.85
N SER A 152 -7.46 8.17 -7.75
CA SER A 152 -6.60 8.34 -8.90
C SER A 152 -7.25 7.82 -10.16
N ASN A 153 -6.81 8.35 -11.29
CA ASN A 153 -7.14 7.76 -12.58
C ASN A 153 -6.14 6.64 -12.86
N SER A 154 -6.59 5.60 -13.56
CA SER A 154 -5.72 4.59 -14.16
C SER A 154 -4.55 5.27 -14.88
N TYR A 155 -3.34 5.02 -14.40
CA TYR A 155 -2.14 5.77 -14.78
C TYR A 155 -1.61 5.24 -16.09
N GLN A 156 -1.46 6.03 -17.15
CA GLN A 156 -0.73 5.62 -18.35
C GLN A 156 0.74 6.03 -18.20
N ASP A 157 1.66 5.09 -18.25
CA ASP A 157 3.01 5.42 -18.68
C ASP A 157 3.03 5.75 -20.19
N LYS A 158 4.13 6.30 -20.71
CA LYS A 158 4.28 6.56 -22.15
C LYS A 158 4.24 5.28 -23.01
N GLN A 159 4.25 4.10 -22.39
CA GLN A 159 4.13 2.78 -23.01
C GLN A 159 2.69 2.22 -22.96
N GLY A 160 1.74 2.98 -22.38
CA GLY A 160 0.32 2.64 -22.33
C GLY A 160 -0.11 1.77 -21.15
N ALA A 161 0.77 1.49 -20.18
CA ALA A 161 0.41 0.63 -19.04
C ALA A 161 -0.45 1.38 -18.03
N ASN A 162 -1.69 0.93 -17.86
CA ASN A 162 -2.61 1.38 -16.82
C ASN A 162 -2.20 0.80 -15.46
N TRP A 163 -2.06 1.62 -14.41
CA TRP A 163 -1.86 1.13 -13.04
C TRP A 163 -3.09 1.41 -12.18
N TRP A 164 -3.37 0.57 -11.18
CA TRP A 164 -4.39 0.83 -10.17
C TRP A 164 -3.83 0.67 -8.77
N VAL A 165 -4.35 1.48 -7.85
CA VAL A 165 -4.07 1.35 -6.42
C VAL A 165 -4.82 0.14 -5.90
N ASN A 166 -4.08 -0.90 -5.51
CA ASN A 166 -4.63 -2.12 -4.93
C ASN A 166 -4.87 -1.95 -3.43
N SER A 167 -3.92 -1.35 -2.71
CA SER A 167 -4.06 -1.08 -1.27
C SER A 167 -3.34 0.19 -0.83
N ALA A 168 -3.87 0.83 0.20
CA ALA A 168 -3.29 2.00 0.86
C ALA A 168 -3.36 1.82 2.38
N ASN A 169 -2.24 1.47 3.00
CA ASN A 169 -2.12 1.34 4.45
C ASN A 169 -1.62 2.66 5.01
N VAL A 170 -2.52 3.51 5.48
CA VAL A 170 -2.20 4.84 6.02
C VAL A 170 -2.51 4.87 7.51
N THR A 171 -1.57 5.41 8.29
CA THR A 171 -1.69 5.57 9.74
C THR A 171 -1.54 7.03 10.12
N HIS A 172 -2.35 7.45 11.10
CA HIS A 172 -2.29 8.79 11.66
C HIS A 172 -1.08 8.92 12.59
N VAL A 173 -0.27 9.96 12.38
CA VAL A 173 0.82 10.32 13.30
C VAL A 173 0.31 11.38 14.27
N ASP A 174 -0.18 12.49 13.72
CA ASP A 174 -0.79 13.59 14.46
C ASP A 174 -1.75 14.39 13.57
N ALA A 175 -2.38 15.43 14.13
CA ALA A 175 -3.39 16.25 13.44
C ALA A 175 -2.96 16.78 12.05
N LYS A 176 -1.67 16.92 11.80
CA LYS A 176 -1.09 17.47 10.57
C LYS A 176 -0.35 16.46 9.73
N GLN A 177 -0.07 15.26 10.25
CA GLN A 177 0.75 14.27 9.56
C GLN A 177 0.15 12.86 9.56
N ASN A 178 0.18 12.24 8.38
CA ASN A 178 -0.06 10.80 8.19
C ASN A 178 1.11 10.18 7.43
N ILE A 179 1.36 8.89 7.65
CA ILE A 179 2.33 8.10 6.89
C ILE A 179 1.66 6.84 6.35
N GLY A 180 2.16 6.30 5.24
CA GLY A 180 1.58 5.08 4.70
C GLY A 180 2.38 4.38 3.62
N VAL A 181 1.85 3.23 3.20
CA VAL A 181 2.34 2.45 2.07
C VAL A 181 1.22 2.32 1.03
N LEU A 182 1.51 2.73 -0.19
CA LEU A 182 0.64 2.59 -1.35
C LEU A 182 1.14 1.46 -2.25
N ASN A 183 0.32 0.46 -2.51
CA ASN A 183 0.62 -0.61 -3.45
C ASN A 183 -0.17 -0.41 -4.74
N LEU A 184 0.56 -0.37 -5.84
CA LEU A 184 0.03 -0.24 -7.18
C LEU A 184 0.42 -1.46 -8.01
N GLN A 185 -0.47 -1.86 -8.89
CA GLN A 185 -0.21 -2.96 -9.81
C GLN A 185 -0.63 -2.56 -11.22
N PRO A 186 -0.04 -3.19 -12.25
CA PRO A 186 -0.50 -2.97 -13.61
C PRO A 186 -1.89 -3.59 -13.78
N VAL A 187 -2.75 -2.89 -14.51
CA VAL A 187 -4.10 -3.33 -14.89
C VAL A 187 -3.98 -4.46 -15.90
N ASP A 188 -3.01 -4.38 -16.81
CA ASP A 188 -2.76 -5.34 -17.88
C ASP A 188 -1.46 -6.12 -17.64
N ASP A 189 -1.36 -7.31 -18.24
CA ASP A 189 -0.16 -8.16 -18.25
C ASP A 189 0.93 -7.58 -19.16
N ILE A 190 1.27 -6.32 -18.94
CA ILE A 190 2.29 -5.63 -19.70
C ILE A 190 3.64 -6.05 -19.13
N GLN A 191 4.50 -6.54 -20.02
CA GLN A 191 5.91 -6.74 -19.71
C GLN A 191 6.58 -5.38 -19.56
N GLN A 192 6.46 -4.82 -18.37
CA GLN A 192 7.11 -3.57 -18.02
C GLN A 192 8.62 -3.80 -18.04
N SER A 193 9.32 -2.84 -18.65
CA SER A 193 10.78 -2.84 -18.67
C SER A 193 11.33 -2.83 -17.24
N ASP A 194 12.54 -3.36 -17.06
CA ASP A 194 13.23 -3.32 -15.76
C ASP A 194 13.50 -1.88 -15.28
N SER A 195 13.40 -0.87 -16.14
CA SER A 195 13.38 0.54 -15.75
C SER A 195 12.39 1.33 -16.60
N PHE A 196 11.63 2.22 -15.97
CA PHE A 196 10.67 3.10 -16.63
C PHE A 196 10.39 4.34 -15.77
N THR A 197 9.83 5.37 -16.40
CA THR A 197 9.38 6.57 -15.69
C THR A 197 7.91 6.41 -15.32
N PHE A 198 7.63 6.32 -14.02
CA PHE A 198 6.28 6.20 -13.48
C PHE A 198 5.67 7.59 -13.24
N HIS A 199 4.59 7.90 -13.97
CA HIS A 199 3.82 9.11 -13.77
C HIS A 199 2.63 8.83 -12.85
N PHE A 200 2.62 9.49 -11.69
CA PHE A 200 1.64 9.25 -10.63
C PHE A 200 0.89 10.54 -10.32
N GLU A 201 -0.42 10.56 -10.50
CA GLU A 201 -1.32 11.67 -10.17
C GLU A 201 -2.40 11.25 -9.17
N VAL A 202 -2.50 11.97 -8.05
CA VAL A 202 -3.60 11.86 -7.08
C VAL A 202 -4.54 13.04 -7.29
N ARG A 203 -5.86 12.77 -7.36
CA ARG A 203 -6.90 13.81 -7.58
C ARG A 203 -7.74 14.11 -6.35
N GLN A 204 -7.63 13.28 -5.31
CA GLN A 204 -8.36 13.45 -4.08
C GLN A 204 -7.57 12.81 -2.94
N ILE A 205 -7.45 13.52 -1.82
CA ILE A 205 -6.93 13.02 -0.55
C ILE A 205 -8.03 13.15 0.50
N GLY A 206 -8.60 12.04 0.95
CA GLY A 206 -9.78 12.03 1.81
C GLY A 206 -10.95 12.72 1.11
N THR A 207 -11.50 13.76 1.72
CA THR A 207 -12.61 14.56 1.16
C THR A 207 -12.13 15.75 0.31
N ILE A 208 -10.83 16.02 0.25
CA ILE A 208 -10.26 17.20 -0.43
C ILE A 208 -9.88 16.83 -1.87
N LYS A 209 -10.52 17.47 -2.83
CA LYS A 209 -10.19 17.36 -4.27
C LYS A 209 -9.04 18.29 -4.60
N GLY A 210 -8.04 17.80 -5.31
CA GLY A 210 -6.85 18.55 -5.71
C GLY A 210 -6.08 17.83 -6.81
N LYS A 211 -4.82 18.19 -7.01
CA LYS A 211 -3.93 17.56 -7.98
C LYS A 211 -2.50 17.49 -7.44
N TRP A 212 -2.06 16.28 -7.10
CA TRP A 212 -0.68 15.98 -6.72
C TRP A 212 -0.06 15.08 -7.78
N ALA A 213 0.89 15.61 -8.54
CA ALA A 213 1.50 14.89 -9.68
C ALA A 213 2.99 14.66 -9.46
N PHE A 214 3.47 13.48 -9.83
CA PHE A 214 4.84 13.00 -9.63
C PHE A 214 5.37 12.33 -10.90
N THR A 215 6.69 12.38 -11.07
CA THR A 215 7.40 11.71 -12.16
C THR A 215 8.58 10.95 -11.56
N ILE A 216 8.38 9.67 -11.30
CA ILE A 216 9.26 8.85 -10.46
C ILE A 216 10.05 7.90 -11.37
N PRO A 217 11.39 7.94 -11.39
CA PRO A 217 12.17 6.90 -12.04
C PRO A 217 12.04 5.60 -11.23
N ILE A 218 11.53 4.55 -11.86
CA ILE A 218 11.41 3.22 -11.28
C ILE A 218 12.43 2.32 -11.94
N THR A 219 13.18 1.60 -11.13
CA THR A 219 14.05 0.51 -11.56
C THR A 219 13.71 -0.71 -10.74
N LYS A 220 13.60 -1.85 -11.39
CA LYS A 220 13.35 -3.14 -10.79
C LYS A 220 14.58 -3.53 -9.95
N THR A 221 14.34 -3.81 -8.67
CA THR A 221 15.40 -4.08 -7.69
C THR A 221 15.45 -5.52 -7.22
N ASP A 222 14.39 -6.31 -7.46
CA ASP A 222 14.38 -7.76 -7.25
C ASP A 222 14.21 -8.47 -8.62
N THR A 223 15.21 -9.23 -9.03
CA THR A 223 15.27 -9.88 -10.34
C THR A 223 14.80 -11.34 -10.31
N ASN A 224 14.60 -11.94 -9.13
CA ASN A 224 14.32 -13.36 -8.98
C ASN A 224 12.81 -13.66 -8.93
N VAL A 225 12.06 -13.17 -9.92
CA VAL A 225 10.65 -13.52 -10.09
C VAL A 225 10.51 -14.76 -10.97
N LYS A 226 10.00 -15.85 -10.41
CA LYS A 226 9.64 -17.05 -11.19
C LYS A 226 8.17 -16.96 -11.57
N LYS A 227 7.90 -16.74 -12.86
CA LYS A 227 6.54 -16.76 -13.44
C LYS A 227 6.23 -18.14 -14.04
N LEU A 228 5.07 -18.67 -13.70
CA LEU A 228 4.53 -19.94 -14.18
C LEU A 228 3.14 -19.69 -14.77
N THR A 229 2.83 -20.32 -15.91
CA THR A 229 1.52 -20.21 -16.58
C THR A 229 0.90 -21.60 -16.76
N PRO A 230 0.48 -22.26 -15.68
CA PRO A 230 0.17 -23.68 -15.71
C PRO A 230 -1.15 -24.01 -16.40
N MET A 231 -2.09 -23.05 -16.51
CA MET A 231 -3.41 -23.22 -17.14
C MET A 231 -4.20 -24.43 -16.62
N ILE A 232 -4.06 -24.74 -15.33
CA ILE A 232 -4.71 -25.90 -14.70
C ILE A 232 -6.17 -25.57 -14.44
N THR A 233 -7.09 -26.37 -14.99
CA THR A 233 -8.53 -26.23 -14.75
C THR A 233 -9.07 -27.37 -13.90
N LYS A 234 -9.85 -27.05 -12.88
CA LYS A 234 -10.62 -27.96 -12.03
C LYS A 234 -12.11 -27.63 -12.14
N ASN A 235 -12.96 -28.64 -12.05
CA ASN A 235 -14.40 -28.49 -12.16
C ASN A 235 -15.09 -29.11 -10.95
N MET A 236 -16.18 -28.49 -10.53
CA MET A 236 -17.09 -28.97 -9.50
C MET A 236 -18.51 -28.62 -9.93
N ASN A 237 -19.32 -29.63 -10.20
CA ASN A 237 -20.66 -29.46 -10.78
C ASN A 237 -20.61 -28.55 -12.02
N THR A 238 -21.34 -27.45 -11.98
CA THR A 238 -21.42 -26.40 -12.99
C THR A 238 -20.39 -25.29 -12.79
N THR A 239 -19.51 -25.34 -11.79
CA THR A 239 -18.45 -24.34 -11.55
C THR A 239 -17.09 -24.84 -12.04
N SER A 240 -16.31 -23.96 -12.68
CA SER A 240 -14.93 -24.24 -13.07
C SER A 240 -13.98 -23.21 -12.45
N LEU A 241 -12.82 -23.67 -11.99
CA LEU A 241 -11.72 -22.84 -11.51
C LEU A 241 -10.45 -23.15 -12.32
N THR A 242 -9.86 -22.13 -12.92
CA THR A 242 -8.62 -22.21 -13.68
C THR A 242 -7.53 -21.39 -13.03
N LEU A 243 -6.41 -22.02 -12.69
CA LEU A 243 -5.17 -21.33 -12.34
C LEU A 243 -4.44 -20.92 -13.62
N THR A 244 -4.50 -19.64 -13.95
CA THR A 244 -3.93 -19.11 -15.20
C THR A 244 -2.44 -18.84 -15.06
N SER A 245 -2.02 -18.15 -13.99
CA SER A 245 -0.60 -17.91 -13.72
C SER A 245 -0.29 -17.77 -12.23
N VAL A 246 0.97 -18.06 -11.87
CA VAL A 246 1.56 -17.79 -10.56
C VAL A 246 2.90 -17.07 -10.77
N ALA A 247 3.17 -16.01 -10.02
CA ALA A 247 4.49 -15.41 -9.93
C ALA A 247 4.97 -15.45 -8.48
N VAL A 248 6.14 -16.03 -8.23
CA VAL A 248 6.74 -16.15 -6.89
C VAL A 248 8.03 -15.35 -6.85
N SER A 249 8.21 -14.54 -5.82
CA SER A 249 9.44 -13.79 -5.56
C SER A 249 9.77 -13.78 -4.07
N SER A 250 10.91 -13.19 -3.69
CA SER A 250 11.25 -12.97 -2.29
C SER A 250 10.35 -11.95 -1.58
N ARG A 251 9.45 -11.29 -2.34
CA ARG A 251 8.62 -10.16 -1.92
C ARG A 251 7.12 -10.43 -1.96
N GLY A 252 6.70 -11.55 -2.55
CA GLY A 252 5.28 -11.89 -2.62
C GLY A 252 5.00 -13.05 -3.55
N THR A 253 3.73 -13.43 -3.55
CA THR A 253 3.17 -14.42 -4.45
C THR A 253 1.96 -13.81 -5.15
N GLU A 254 2.00 -13.67 -6.46
CA GLU A 254 0.84 -13.30 -7.28
C GLU A 254 0.18 -14.56 -7.83
N ILE A 255 -1.14 -14.64 -7.72
CA ILE A 255 -1.94 -15.74 -8.26
C ILE A 255 -3.04 -15.15 -9.12
N LYS A 256 -3.11 -15.60 -10.38
CA LYS A 256 -4.21 -15.28 -11.28
C LYS A 256 -5.12 -16.49 -11.46
N LEU A 257 -6.39 -16.26 -11.20
CA LEU A 257 -7.45 -17.27 -11.29
C LEU A 257 -8.49 -16.81 -12.30
N ARG A 258 -9.11 -17.78 -12.96
CA ARG A 258 -10.32 -17.57 -13.74
C ARG A 258 -11.39 -18.51 -13.23
N THR A 259 -12.56 -17.98 -12.90
CA THR A 259 -13.74 -18.80 -12.61
C THR A 259 -14.70 -18.76 -13.79
N ALA A 260 -15.53 -19.78 -13.91
CA ALA A 260 -16.76 -19.67 -14.68
C ALA A 260 -17.89 -20.45 -14.00
N GLU A 261 -19.10 -19.92 -14.03
CA GLU A 261 -20.32 -20.55 -13.50
C GLU A 261 -21.58 -20.05 -14.23
N PRO A 262 -22.71 -20.77 -14.19
CA PRO A 262 -23.98 -20.29 -14.73
C PRO A 262 -24.40 -18.93 -14.13
N ARG A 263 -25.06 -18.07 -14.92
CA ARG A 263 -25.46 -16.72 -14.49
C ARG A 263 -26.33 -16.66 -13.23
N ASN A 264 -27.06 -17.73 -12.94
CA ASN A 264 -27.97 -17.85 -11.80
C ASN A 264 -27.30 -18.47 -10.56
N GLU A 265 -26.01 -18.77 -10.63
CA GLU A 265 -25.20 -19.26 -9.51
C GLU A 265 -24.25 -18.16 -9.02
N ASN A 266 -23.82 -18.26 -7.76
CA ASN A 266 -22.86 -17.35 -7.14
C ASN A 266 -21.83 -18.13 -6.30
N THR A 267 -21.61 -19.40 -6.62
CA THR A 267 -20.70 -20.27 -5.86
C THR A 267 -19.27 -19.80 -6.01
N ALA A 268 -18.84 -19.53 -7.25
CA ALA A 268 -17.51 -19.01 -7.55
C ALA A 268 -17.36 -17.56 -7.09
N PHE A 269 -18.42 -16.74 -7.22
CA PHE A 269 -18.40 -15.36 -6.77
C PHE A 269 -18.14 -15.23 -5.26
N ASN A 270 -18.77 -16.10 -4.44
CA ASN A 270 -18.61 -16.09 -2.99
C ASN A 270 -17.36 -16.87 -2.49
N MET A 271 -16.56 -17.41 -3.41
CA MET A 271 -15.43 -18.28 -3.08
C MET A 271 -14.22 -17.47 -2.64
N SER A 272 -13.67 -17.85 -1.50
CA SER A 272 -12.36 -17.39 -1.01
C SER A 272 -11.30 -18.46 -1.24
N TYR A 273 -10.03 -18.09 -1.15
CA TYR A 273 -8.91 -18.98 -1.43
C TYR A 273 -7.93 -18.96 -0.27
N GLN A 274 -7.76 -20.13 0.36
CA GLN A 274 -6.67 -20.32 1.31
C GLN A 274 -5.47 -20.81 0.52
N VAL A 275 -4.35 -20.11 0.68
CA VAL A 275 -3.11 -20.39 -0.04
C VAL A 275 -2.04 -20.77 0.96
N MET A 276 -1.34 -21.88 0.73
CA MET A 276 -0.32 -22.40 1.65
C MET A 276 0.77 -23.17 0.91
N ASP A 277 1.86 -23.49 1.60
CA ASP A 277 2.87 -24.42 1.09
C ASP A 277 2.62 -25.88 1.50
N GLU A 278 3.47 -26.82 1.02
CA GLU A 278 3.31 -28.25 1.31
C GLU A 278 3.44 -28.65 2.77
N HIS A 279 3.99 -27.79 3.63
CA HIS A 279 4.10 -28.07 5.06
C HIS A 279 2.93 -27.46 5.84
N GLY A 280 1.92 -26.92 5.14
CA GLY A 280 0.71 -26.36 5.74
C GLY A 280 0.86 -24.93 6.25
N PHE A 281 1.95 -24.22 5.93
CA PHE A 281 2.08 -22.80 6.29
C PHE A 281 1.26 -21.94 5.33
N PRO A 282 0.21 -21.24 5.82
CA PRO A 282 -0.59 -20.36 4.99
C PRO A 282 0.20 -19.09 4.64
N LEU A 283 -0.05 -18.56 3.46
CA LEU A 283 0.40 -17.24 3.07
C LEU A 283 -0.67 -16.21 3.45
N THR A 284 -0.25 -15.04 3.90
CA THR A 284 -1.18 -13.95 4.25
C THR A 284 -1.66 -13.26 2.98
N PHE A 285 -2.97 -13.07 2.84
CA PHE A 285 -3.56 -12.29 1.75
C PHE A 285 -3.22 -10.81 1.90
N LEU A 286 -2.64 -10.21 0.86
CA LEU A 286 -2.20 -8.81 0.83
C LEU A 286 -3.16 -7.90 0.06
N GLY A 287 -4.07 -8.48 -0.72
CA GLY A 287 -5.02 -7.75 -1.56
C GLY A 287 -5.20 -8.39 -2.93
N GLY A 288 -5.97 -7.72 -3.78
CA GLY A 288 -6.30 -8.20 -5.11
C GLY A 288 -7.74 -7.85 -5.50
N GLY A 289 -8.14 -8.26 -6.69
CA GLY A 289 -9.49 -8.00 -7.17
C GLY A 289 -9.81 -8.76 -8.45
N GLY A 290 -11.10 -8.71 -8.79
CA GLY A 290 -11.65 -9.30 -10.00
C GLY A 290 -11.93 -8.25 -11.08
N ARG A 291 -11.82 -8.65 -12.34
CA ARG A 291 -12.37 -7.90 -13.47
C ARG A 291 -13.89 -8.16 -13.58
N PRO A 292 -14.65 -7.23 -14.20
CA PRO A 292 -16.06 -7.46 -14.48
C PRO A 292 -16.28 -8.79 -15.21
N GLY A 293 -17.31 -9.52 -14.81
CA GLY A 293 -17.63 -10.82 -15.40
C GLY A 293 -17.98 -10.69 -16.88
N ILE A 294 -17.43 -11.57 -17.70
CA ILE A 294 -17.69 -11.64 -19.14
C ILE A 294 -18.61 -12.82 -19.40
N SER A 295 -19.69 -12.56 -20.14
CA SER A 295 -20.60 -13.61 -20.58
C SER A 295 -19.94 -14.51 -21.62
N THR A 296 -19.99 -15.81 -21.41
CA THR A 296 -19.45 -16.80 -22.36
C THR A 296 -20.54 -17.27 -23.32
N LYS A 297 -20.14 -17.87 -24.45
CA LYS A 297 -21.08 -18.33 -25.51
C LYS A 297 -22.06 -19.41 -25.02
N ASP A 298 -21.67 -20.16 -24.00
CA ASP A 298 -22.46 -21.23 -23.36
C ASP A 298 -23.32 -20.73 -22.19
N GLY A 299 -23.54 -19.41 -22.07
CA GLY A 299 -24.47 -18.83 -21.10
C GLY A 299 -23.93 -18.71 -19.67
N ARG A 300 -22.63 -18.91 -19.47
CA ARG A 300 -21.95 -18.76 -18.17
C ARG A 300 -21.42 -17.32 -18.00
N ILE A 301 -21.02 -16.98 -16.78
CA ILE A 301 -20.22 -15.81 -16.46
C ILE A 301 -18.82 -16.28 -16.12
N ALA A 302 -17.81 -15.73 -16.79
CA ALA A 302 -16.41 -15.93 -16.44
C ALA A 302 -15.85 -14.69 -15.75
N MET A 303 -15.12 -14.88 -14.66
CA MET A 303 -14.45 -13.79 -13.94
C MET A 303 -12.96 -14.09 -13.81
N GLU A 304 -12.15 -13.04 -13.94
CA GLU A 304 -10.69 -13.13 -13.79
C GLU A 304 -10.29 -12.39 -12.53
N TYR A 305 -9.47 -13.02 -11.70
CA TYR A 305 -9.00 -12.49 -10.43
C TYR A 305 -7.48 -12.47 -10.41
N THR A 306 -6.92 -11.42 -9.81
CA THR A 306 -5.51 -11.34 -9.43
C THR A 306 -5.45 -11.14 -7.93
N PHE A 307 -4.78 -12.05 -7.23
CA PHE A 307 -4.60 -12.03 -5.78
C PHE A 307 -3.12 -11.99 -5.42
N PHE A 308 -2.80 -11.25 -4.36
CA PHE A 308 -1.44 -11.08 -3.85
C PHE A 308 -1.36 -11.66 -2.44
N TYR A 309 -0.28 -12.37 -2.19
CA TYR A 309 0.02 -12.99 -0.92
C TYR A 309 1.45 -12.69 -0.50
N THR A 310 1.78 -12.93 0.77
CA THR A 310 3.15 -12.87 1.28
C THR A 310 4.10 -13.81 0.51
N PRO A 311 5.43 -13.56 0.58
CA PRO A 311 6.39 -14.47 -0.01
C PRO A 311 6.21 -15.90 0.51
N MET A 312 6.45 -16.88 -0.34
CA MET A 312 6.60 -18.26 0.11
C MET A 312 7.90 -18.41 0.91
N ARG A 313 7.91 -19.34 1.87
CA ARG A 313 9.12 -19.66 2.62
C ARG A 313 10.23 -20.14 1.68
N GLU A 314 11.48 -19.84 2.02
CA GLU A 314 12.63 -20.11 1.15
C GLU A 314 12.84 -21.60 0.84
N ASN A 315 12.29 -22.53 1.62
CA ASN A 315 12.39 -23.97 1.38
C ASN A 315 11.11 -24.60 0.80
N ALA A 316 10.06 -23.80 0.53
CA ALA A 316 8.81 -24.29 -0.01
C ALA A 316 8.99 -24.75 -1.46
N LYS A 317 8.46 -25.94 -1.78
CA LYS A 317 8.57 -26.59 -3.08
C LYS A 317 7.28 -26.55 -3.90
N SER A 318 6.14 -26.37 -3.25
CA SER A 318 4.85 -26.29 -3.93
C SER A 318 3.89 -25.32 -3.26
N LEU A 319 3.01 -24.76 -4.08
CA LEU A 319 1.91 -23.91 -3.66
C LEU A 319 0.62 -24.75 -3.70
N ILE A 320 -0.20 -24.65 -2.67
CA ILE A 320 -1.50 -25.29 -2.57
C ILE A 320 -2.56 -24.20 -2.44
N ILE A 321 -3.54 -24.23 -3.34
CA ILE A 321 -4.68 -23.30 -3.37
C ILE A 321 -5.93 -24.12 -3.03
N LYS A 322 -6.56 -23.77 -1.91
CA LYS A 322 -7.76 -24.43 -1.38
C LYS A 322 -8.94 -23.47 -1.42
N PRO A 323 -9.85 -23.63 -2.39
CA PRO A 323 -11.03 -22.78 -2.47
C PRO A 323 -12.05 -23.16 -1.39
N PHE A 324 -12.69 -22.17 -0.78
CA PHE A 324 -13.68 -22.37 0.28
C PHE A 324 -14.76 -21.29 0.30
N THR A 325 -15.83 -21.57 1.03
CA THR A 325 -16.89 -20.61 1.41
C THR A 325 -17.18 -20.75 2.91
N GLY A 326 -17.84 -19.76 3.51
CA GLY A 326 -18.14 -19.77 4.95
C GLY A 326 -17.14 -18.94 5.75
N GLY A 327 -16.91 -19.29 7.01
CA GLY A 327 -16.03 -18.51 7.89
C GLY A 327 -16.63 -17.18 8.39
N ASN A 328 -17.89 -16.89 8.05
CA ASN A 328 -18.54 -15.63 8.44
C ASN A 328 -18.69 -15.53 9.97
N SER A 329 -18.41 -14.34 10.51
CA SER A 329 -18.67 -14.03 11.92
C SER A 329 -20.18 -13.90 12.18
N PHE A 330 -20.62 -14.31 13.37
CA PHE A 330 -22.04 -14.23 13.77
C PHE A 330 -22.23 -13.76 15.22
N GLY A 331 -21.15 -13.38 15.90
CA GLY A 331 -21.21 -12.84 17.25
C GLY A 331 -19.82 -12.71 17.87
N GLU A 332 -19.79 -12.31 19.12
CA GLU A 332 -18.56 -12.14 19.89
C GLU A 332 -18.37 -13.26 20.91
N ALA A 333 -17.11 -13.53 21.23
CA ALA A 333 -16.68 -14.37 22.34
C ALA A 333 -15.67 -13.57 23.17
N PHE A 334 -15.90 -13.48 24.48
CA PHE A 334 -15.00 -12.82 25.40
C PHE A 334 -14.74 -13.69 26.62
N THR A 335 -13.53 -13.59 27.17
CA THR A 335 -13.19 -14.23 28.44
C THR A 335 -12.12 -13.42 29.17
N GLU A 336 -12.05 -13.54 30.48
CA GLU A 336 -11.03 -12.90 31.30
C GLU A 336 -9.77 -13.76 31.36
N ILE A 337 -8.60 -13.12 31.24
CA ILE A 337 -7.29 -13.77 31.35
C ILE A 337 -6.91 -13.90 32.83
N ASN A 338 -7.51 -14.87 33.52
CA ASN A 338 -7.26 -15.14 34.94
C ASN A 338 -6.33 -16.34 35.19
N ARG A 339 -6.10 -17.17 34.17
CA ARG A 339 -5.17 -18.31 34.20
C ARG A 339 -4.64 -18.59 32.80
N LEU A 340 -3.47 -19.19 32.70
CA LEU A 340 -2.87 -19.62 31.43
C LEU A 340 -2.43 -21.09 31.52
N PRO A 341 -2.62 -21.90 30.45
CA PRO A 341 -3.24 -21.52 29.19
C PRO A 341 -4.76 -21.29 29.32
N LEU A 342 -5.31 -20.47 28.42
CA LEU A 342 -6.74 -20.12 28.37
C LEU A 342 -7.31 -20.35 26.98
N THR A 343 -8.32 -21.23 26.88
CA THR A 343 -8.98 -21.55 25.62
C THR A 343 -10.31 -20.84 25.46
N ILE A 344 -10.56 -20.33 24.25
CA ILE A 344 -11.75 -19.59 23.84
C ILE A 344 -12.30 -20.27 22.59
N LYS A 345 -13.55 -20.73 22.65
CA LYS A 345 -14.23 -21.27 21.47
C LYS A 345 -14.70 -20.14 20.57
N GLN A 346 -14.38 -20.22 19.28
CA GLN A 346 -14.81 -19.30 18.24
C GLN A 346 -16.02 -19.83 17.47
N GLY A 347 -16.87 -20.67 18.09
CA GLY A 347 -17.99 -21.32 17.40
C GLY A 347 -17.54 -22.59 16.66
N ASP A 348 -18.12 -22.83 15.48
CA ASP A 348 -17.92 -24.07 14.73
C ASP A 348 -16.55 -24.12 14.05
N ILE A 349 -15.93 -22.95 13.80
CA ILE A 349 -14.62 -22.86 13.11
C ILE A 349 -13.44 -23.40 13.94
N GLY A 350 -13.59 -23.44 15.27
CA GLY A 350 -12.55 -23.89 16.19
C GLY A 350 -12.35 -22.98 17.40
N SER A 351 -11.10 -22.77 17.80
CA SER A 351 -10.76 -22.10 19.07
C SER A 351 -9.38 -21.42 19.05
N ILE A 352 -9.19 -20.50 19.99
CA ILE A 352 -7.90 -19.88 20.33
C ILE A 352 -7.49 -20.35 21.72
N THR A 353 -6.21 -20.66 21.92
CA THR A 353 -5.62 -20.92 23.23
C THR A 353 -4.50 -19.94 23.52
N VAL A 354 -4.73 -18.99 24.43
CA VAL A 354 -3.70 -18.07 24.91
C VAL A 354 -2.73 -18.84 25.81
N LYS A 355 -1.43 -18.76 25.50
CA LYS A 355 -0.36 -19.44 26.23
C LYS A 355 0.39 -18.52 27.18
N LYS A 356 0.63 -17.29 26.74
CA LYS A 356 1.47 -16.32 27.46
C LYS A 356 1.03 -14.89 27.13
N VAL A 357 1.08 -14.02 28.14
CA VAL A 357 0.95 -12.57 27.98
C VAL A 357 2.19 -11.92 28.60
N GLU A 358 2.89 -11.08 27.84
CA GLU A 358 4.07 -10.35 28.29
C GLU A 358 3.77 -8.86 28.37
N PHE A 359 3.96 -8.26 29.54
CA PHE A 359 3.82 -6.84 29.76
C PHE A 359 5.20 -6.20 29.73
N LEU A 360 5.49 -5.48 28.64
CA LEU A 360 6.73 -4.71 28.48
C LEU A 360 6.43 -3.22 28.65
N THR A 361 7.46 -2.41 28.88
CA THR A 361 7.32 -0.97 29.15
C THR A 361 6.57 -0.22 28.03
N ASN A 362 6.74 -0.63 26.78
CA ASN A 362 6.17 0.04 25.61
C ASN A 362 5.08 -0.76 24.88
N LYS A 363 4.88 -2.05 25.21
CA LYS A 363 3.93 -2.92 24.51
C LYS A 363 3.50 -4.12 25.34
N THR A 364 2.43 -4.76 24.91
CA THR A 364 1.97 -6.05 25.43
C THR A 364 2.07 -7.09 24.32
N ILE A 365 2.62 -8.27 24.61
CA ILE A 365 2.78 -9.35 23.63
C ILE A 365 1.88 -10.54 24.03
N LEU A 366 1.00 -10.95 23.13
CA LEU A 366 0.12 -12.10 23.28
C LEU A 366 0.67 -13.28 22.46
N HIS A 367 0.87 -14.42 23.11
CA HIS A 367 1.23 -15.68 22.45
C HIS A 367 0.05 -16.63 22.52
N TYR A 368 -0.40 -17.14 21.37
CA TYR A 368 -1.59 -17.98 21.33
C TYR A 368 -1.54 -19.00 20.19
N ASP A 369 -2.28 -20.08 20.36
CA ASP A 369 -2.50 -21.10 19.34
C ASP A 369 -3.89 -20.95 18.77
N VAL A 370 -4.02 -21.06 17.46
CA VAL A 370 -5.29 -21.18 16.75
C VAL A 370 -5.45 -22.63 16.33
N ILE A 371 -6.59 -23.20 16.68
CA ILE A 371 -7.02 -24.53 16.23
C ILE A 371 -8.24 -24.30 15.34
N GLY A 372 -8.13 -24.70 14.08
CA GLY A 372 -9.22 -24.55 13.12
C GLY A 372 -8.72 -24.54 11.68
N ASN A 373 -9.64 -24.27 10.78
CA ASN A 373 -9.47 -24.45 9.35
C ASN A 373 -9.14 -23.14 8.60
N ASP A 374 -9.22 -21.98 9.26
CA ASP A 374 -8.94 -20.68 8.67
C ASP A 374 -8.13 -19.78 9.61
N PRO A 375 -6.83 -20.08 9.78
CA PRO A 375 -6.04 -19.57 10.90
C PRO A 375 -5.87 -18.05 10.89
N TYR A 376 -5.74 -17.40 9.72
CA TYR A 376 -5.57 -15.95 9.67
C TYR A 376 -6.88 -15.20 9.98
N ASN A 377 -8.03 -15.69 9.49
CA ASN A 377 -9.31 -15.09 9.84
C ASN A 377 -9.69 -15.34 11.30
N GLN A 378 -9.26 -16.46 11.88
CA GLN A 378 -9.42 -16.74 13.31
C GLN A 378 -8.46 -15.93 14.19
N ALA A 379 -7.21 -15.72 13.76
CA ALA A 379 -6.17 -14.99 14.49
C ALA A 379 -6.31 -13.46 14.40
N GLY A 380 -6.90 -12.95 13.31
CA GLY A 380 -7.03 -11.51 13.05
C GLY A 380 -7.86 -10.75 14.10
N PRO A 381 -9.10 -11.15 14.42
CA PRO A 381 -9.99 -10.43 15.30
C PRO A 381 -9.73 -10.79 16.76
N ILE A 382 -8.58 -10.40 17.30
CA ILE A 382 -8.26 -10.57 18.73
C ILE A 382 -7.93 -9.21 19.35
N TRP A 383 -8.73 -8.82 20.32
CA TRP A 383 -8.56 -7.59 21.09
C TRP A 383 -8.31 -7.88 22.55
N LEU A 384 -7.52 -7.02 23.19
CA LEU A 384 -7.41 -6.97 24.64
C LEU A 384 -8.29 -5.85 25.17
N VAL A 385 -9.07 -6.13 26.22
CA VAL A 385 -9.96 -5.17 26.87
C VAL A 385 -9.54 -5.03 28.32
N GLN A 386 -9.16 -3.81 28.72
CA GLN A 386 -8.66 -3.51 30.07
C GLN A 386 -9.71 -2.72 30.87
N GLY A 387 -10.03 -3.18 32.09
CA GLY A 387 -11.05 -2.57 32.95
C GLY A 387 -12.42 -3.26 32.90
N GLY A 388 -12.47 -4.55 32.54
CA GLY A 388 -13.71 -5.34 32.49
C GLY A 388 -14.56 -5.13 31.23
N LYS A 389 -15.83 -5.55 31.26
CA LYS A 389 -16.72 -5.63 30.07
C LYS A 389 -16.97 -4.30 29.35
N SER A 390 -16.80 -3.18 30.04
CA SER A 390 -16.94 -1.81 29.49
C SER A 390 -15.59 -1.10 29.41
N GLY A 391 -14.50 -1.86 29.53
CA GLY A 391 -13.14 -1.38 29.55
C GLY A 391 -12.64 -0.88 28.20
N LYS A 392 -11.45 -0.28 28.21
CA LYS A 392 -10.82 0.22 26.99
C LYS A 392 -10.38 -0.96 26.12
N LYS A 393 -10.81 -0.95 24.86
CA LYS A 393 -10.42 -1.92 23.83
C LYS A 393 -9.09 -1.51 23.19
N TYR A 394 -8.20 -2.47 23.03
CA TYR A 394 -6.89 -2.31 22.41
C TYR A 394 -6.81 -3.20 21.16
N ASP A 395 -6.56 -2.57 20.03
CA ASP A 395 -6.24 -3.23 18.76
C ASP A 395 -4.80 -3.72 18.78
N GLY A 396 -4.58 -4.93 18.26
CA GLY A 396 -3.24 -5.47 18.02
C GLY A 396 -2.80 -5.24 16.57
N ASN A 397 -1.51 -5.43 16.29
CA ASN A 397 -0.93 -5.27 14.97
C ASN A 397 -1.13 -6.47 14.01
N GLY A 398 -2.15 -7.30 14.26
CA GLY A 398 -2.36 -8.57 13.59
C GLY A 398 -1.43 -9.68 14.06
N GLY A 399 -1.90 -10.93 14.04
CA GLY A 399 -1.10 -12.08 14.47
C GLY A 399 0.01 -12.42 13.46
N LYS A 400 1.26 -12.47 13.93
CA LYS A 400 2.38 -13.06 13.18
C LYS A 400 2.45 -14.55 13.45
N LEU A 401 2.26 -15.35 12.40
CA LEU A 401 2.42 -16.80 12.46
C LEU A 401 3.89 -17.15 12.73
N THR A 402 4.13 -18.05 13.68
CA THR A 402 5.48 -18.47 14.11
C THR A 402 5.73 -19.95 13.93
N GLU A 403 4.69 -20.78 14.03
CA GLU A 403 4.81 -22.24 13.94
C GLU A 403 3.50 -22.85 13.43
N VAL A 404 3.61 -23.96 12.69
CA VAL A 404 2.49 -24.81 12.28
C VAL A 404 2.80 -26.25 12.68
N LYS A 405 1.88 -26.86 13.45
CA LYS A 405 1.94 -28.26 13.89
C LYS A 405 0.59 -28.93 13.65
N GLY A 406 0.47 -29.66 12.54
CA GLY A 406 -0.81 -30.23 12.13
C GLY A 406 -1.84 -29.14 11.86
N ASN A 407 -2.95 -29.13 12.61
CA ASN A 407 -4.00 -28.11 12.52
C ASN A 407 -3.88 -27.01 13.60
N ILE A 408 -2.72 -26.92 14.26
CA ILE A 408 -2.43 -25.93 15.29
C ILE A 408 -1.46 -24.89 14.71
N TYR A 409 -1.86 -23.63 14.78
CA TYR A 409 -1.13 -22.48 14.24
C TYR A 409 -0.75 -21.55 15.40
N SER A 410 0.55 -21.41 15.67
CA SER A 410 1.05 -20.56 16.77
C SER A 410 1.29 -19.14 16.29
N PHE A 411 0.71 -18.17 16.97
CA PHE A 411 0.81 -16.75 16.65
C PHE A 411 1.39 -15.93 17.81
N ILE A 412 2.03 -14.83 17.42
CA ILE A 412 2.41 -13.73 18.32
C ILE A 412 1.73 -12.45 17.81
N GLN A 413 1.11 -11.70 18.72
CA GLN A 413 0.47 -10.43 18.39
C GLN A 413 0.88 -9.36 19.40
N GLU A 414 1.20 -8.16 18.91
CA GLU A 414 1.60 -7.03 19.75
C GLU A 414 0.46 -6.04 19.89
N TYR A 415 0.32 -5.50 21.09
CA TYR A 415 -0.64 -4.48 21.48
C TYR A 415 0.11 -3.30 22.11
N PRO A 416 -0.51 -2.12 22.23
CA PRO A 416 0.01 -1.06 23.09
C PRO A 416 0.30 -1.56 24.52
N ALA A 417 1.05 -0.77 25.30
CA ALA A 417 1.31 -1.11 26.69
C ALA A 417 -0.01 -1.16 27.49
N LEU A 418 -0.28 -2.31 28.11
CA LEU A 418 -1.38 -2.51 29.06
C LEU A 418 -0.80 -2.61 30.47
N LYS A 419 -1.61 -2.23 31.46
CA LYS A 419 -1.28 -2.39 32.86
C LYS A 419 -1.49 -3.83 33.35
N LYS A 420 -0.50 -4.43 34.00
CA LYS A 420 -0.53 -5.83 34.44
C LYS A 420 -1.48 -6.07 35.63
N ASP A 421 -1.72 -5.04 36.43
CA ASP A 421 -2.50 -5.07 37.67
C ASP A 421 -4.01 -4.87 37.47
N GLU A 422 -4.43 -4.50 36.26
CA GLU A 422 -5.85 -4.38 35.92
C GLU A 422 -6.35 -5.66 35.24
N ALA A 423 -7.64 -5.99 35.46
CA ALA A 423 -8.27 -7.14 34.80
C ALA A 423 -8.26 -6.97 33.27
N ILE A 424 -7.81 -8.02 32.57
CA ILE A 424 -7.70 -8.05 31.11
C ILE A 424 -8.60 -9.15 30.57
N GLN A 425 -9.41 -8.78 29.60
CA GLN A 425 -10.22 -9.70 28.83
C GLN A 425 -9.70 -9.80 27.41
N ILE A 426 -9.89 -10.95 26.81
CA ILE A 426 -9.66 -11.19 25.40
C ILE A 426 -11.03 -11.28 24.72
N LEU A 427 -11.18 -10.51 23.65
CA LEU A 427 -12.37 -10.43 22.82
C LEU A 427 -12.02 -10.95 21.42
N THR A 428 -12.87 -11.80 20.86
CA THR A 428 -12.78 -12.31 19.49
C THR A 428 -14.17 -12.55 18.91
N TYR A 429 -14.26 -12.99 17.66
CA TYR A 429 -15.51 -13.37 17.01
C TYR A 429 -15.81 -14.86 17.11
N LYS A 430 -17.10 -15.18 17.15
CA LYS A 430 -17.62 -16.50 16.80
C LYS A 430 -17.87 -16.55 15.30
N MET A 431 -17.44 -17.63 14.67
CA MET A 431 -17.43 -17.81 13.23
C MET A 431 -17.98 -19.18 12.86
N ARG A 432 -18.69 -19.24 11.73
CA ARG A 432 -19.15 -20.49 11.13
C ARG A 432 -17.95 -21.27 10.58
N ASP A 433 -18.09 -22.59 10.48
CA ASP A 433 -17.06 -23.41 9.82
C ASP A 433 -16.91 -23.02 8.34
N VAL A 434 -15.77 -23.40 7.76
CA VAL A 434 -15.47 -23.23 6.34
C VAL A 434 -15.74 -24.53 5.59
N LYS A 435 -16.38 -24.39 4.43
CA LYS A 435 -16.59 -25.51 3.49
C LYS A 435 -15.54 -25.42 2.39
N PHE A 436 -14.55 -26.32 2.44
CA PHE A 436 -13.58 -26.49 1.37
C PHE A 436 -14.13 -27.29 0.20
N TYR A 437 -13.75 -26.90 -1.01
CA TYR A 437 -14.07 -27.58 -2.25
C TYR A 437 -12.86 -28.39 -2.73
N LYS A 438 -12.76 -29.66 -2.27
CA LYS A 438 -11.59 -30.53 -2.54
C LYS A 438 -11.39 -30.80 -4.03
N GLU A 439 -12.48 -30.86 -4.79
CA GLU A 439 -12.49 -31.06 -6.24
C GLU A 439 -11.84 -29.89 -7.00
N LEU A 440 -11.84 -28.70 -6.39
CA LEU A 440 -11.24 -27.48 -6.91
C LEU A 440 -9.83 -27.21 -6.35
N GLU A 441 -9.31 -28.06 -5.47
CA GLU A 441 -7.97 -27.89 -4.91
C GLU A 441 -6.89 -28.02 -6.01
N ILE A 442 -5.95 -27.07 -6.01
CA ILE A 442 -4.84 -27.06 -6.96
C ILE A 442 -3.53 -27.08 -6.18
N LYS A 443 -2.68 -28.06 -6.49
CA LYS A 443 -1.28 -28.12 -6.05
C LYS A 443 -0.37 -27.87 -7.24
N LEU A 444 0.50 -26.87 -7.13
CA LEU A 444 1.45 -26.48 -8.16
C LEU A 444 2.88 -26.61 -7.64
N PRO A 445 3.73 -27.47 -8.24
CA PRO A 445 5.17 -27.45 -7.99
C PRO A 445 5.77 -26.11 -8.45
N ILE A 446 6.50 -25.45 -7.55
CA ILE A 446 7.16 -24.16 -7.83
C ILE A 446 8.69 -24.26 -7.82
N ARG A 447 9.26 -25.37 -7.37
CA ARG A 447 10.71 -25.64 -7.37
C ARG A 447 11.01 -27.06 -7.78
#